data_AF-A0A847FY98-F1
#
_entry.id   AF-A0A847FY98-F1
#
_cell.length_a   1.000
_cell.length_b   1.000
_cell.length_c   1.000
_cell.angle_alpha   90.00
_cell.angle_beta   90.00
_cell.angle_gamma   90.00
#
_symmetry.space_group_name_H-M   'P 1'
#
loop_
_entity.id
_entity.type
_entity.pdbx_description
1 polymer ?
#
loop_
_entity_poly.entity_id
_entity_poly.type
_entity_poly.pdbx_seq_one_letter_code
_entity_poly.pdbx_strand_id
1 'polypeptide(L)' 'VIPCQSYYEPVGKILSDDWPSIWNHPLCVSLRERRNVPEACKECSMLLECGGGCPLHQQENLPRPFLSDLD' A
#
# COMPACT_ATOMS: atom_id res chain seq x y z
N VAL A 1 -8.61 1.77 14.83
CA VAL A 1 -8.69 2.09 13.39
C VAL A 1 -7.67 1.24 12.68
N ILE A 2 -8.04 0.65 11.55
CA ILE A 2 -7.14 -0.16 10.72
C ILE A 2 -7.03 0.52 9.34
N PRO A 3 -5.90 0.41 8.63
CA PRO A 3 -5.69 1.10 7.37
C PRO A 3 -6.41 0.44 6.18
N CYS A 4 -6.81 -0.83 6.33
CA CYS A 4 -7.54 -1.60 5.32
C CYS A 4 -8.29 -2.75 6.02
N GLN A 5 -9.42 -3.22 5.45
CA GLN A 5 -10.19 -4.36 5.98
C GLN A 5 -9.34 -5.63 6.18
N SER A 6 -8.34 -5.84 5.32
CA SER A 6 -7.47 -7.02 5.37
C SER A 6 -6.19 -6.81 6.19
N TYR A 7 -5.90 -5.57 6.62
CA TYR A 7 -4.65 -5.22 7.29
C TYR A 7 -4.93 -5.04 8.78
N TYR A 8 -4.84 -6.16 9.51
CA TYR A 8 -5.16 -6.25 10.95
C TYR A 8 -4.07 -5.63 11.86
N GLU A 9 -3.53 -4.48 11.48
CA GLU A 9 -2.61 -3.68 12.28
C GLU A 9 -3.31 -2.39 12.72
N PRO A 10 -3.48 -2.15 14.04
CA PRO A 10 -4.14 -0.94 14.52
C PRO A 10 -3.25 0.29 14.31
N VAL A 11 -3.83 1.36 13.78
CA VAL A 11 -3.16 2.66 13.53
C VAL A 11 -3.67 3.77 14.45
N GLY A 12 -4.32 3.39 15.56
CA GLY A 12 -4.84 4.28 16.59
C GLY A 12 -6.30 3.99 16.98
N LYS A 13 -6.83 4.75 17.92
CA LYS A 13 -8.13 4.56 18.58
C LYS A 13 -8.97 5.84 18.46
N ILE A 14 -10.01 5.81 17.63
CA ILE A 14 -10.82 7.00 17.28
C ILE A 14 -11.55 7.67 18.47
N LEU A 15 -11.72 6.94 19.58
CA LEU A 15 -12.37 7.47 20.78
C LEU A 15 -11.42 8.26 21.70
N SER A 16 -10.10 8.12 21.51
CA SER A 16 -9.08 8.74 22.37
C SER A 16 -8.02 9.54 21.62
N ASP A 17 -7.79 9.21 20.35
CA ASP A 17 -6.70 9.77 19.56
C ASP A 17 -7.29 10.73 18.52
N ASP A 18 -6.61 11.84 18.25
CA ASP A 18 -7.05 12.80 17.25
C ASP A 18 -6.89 12.22 15.83
N TRP A 19 -7.79 12.61 14.93
CA TRP A 19 -7.79 12.13 13.55
C TRP A 19 -6.47 12.41 12.80
N PRO A 20 -5.86 13.62 12.88
CA PRO A 20 -4.56 13.86 12.26
C PRO A 20 -3.46 12.86 12.66
N SER A 21 -3.40 12.44 13.92
CA SER A 21 -2.44 11.42 14.38
C SER A 21 -2.69 10.05 13.75
N ILE A 22 -3.95 9.60 13.71
CA ILE A 22 -4.36 8.31 13.11
C ILE A 22 -4.10 8.33 11.59
N TRP A 23 -4.50 9.43 10.93
CA TRP A 23 -4.34 9.60 9.49
C TRP A 23 -2.88 9.62 9.07
N ASN A 24 -2.02 10.28 9.86
CA ASN A 24 -0.58 10.38 9.60
C ASN A 24 0.25 9.31 10.32
N HIS A 25 -0.39 8.24 10.82
CA HIS A 25 0.33 7.10 11.36
C HIS A 25 1.38 6.61 10.33
N PRO A 26 2.61 6.25 10.75
CA PRO A 26 3.69 5.91 9.82
C PRO A 26 3.31 4.86 8.77
N LEU A 27 2.54 3.84 9.16
CA LEU A 27 1.98 2.85 8.23
C LEU A 27 1.03 3.45 7.19
N CYS A 28 0.09 4.30 7.61
CA CYS A 28 -0.84 4.96 6.67
C CYS A 28 -0.08 5.83 5.66
N VAL A 29 0.96 6.55 6.12
CA VAL A 29 1.80 7.38 5.26
C VAL A 29 2.59 6.50 4.29
N SER A 30 3.22 5.42 4.76
CA SER A 30 4.00 4.53 3.89
C SER A 30 3.15 3.87 2.80
N LEU A 31 1.90 3.51 3.11
CA LEU A 31 0.92 2.97 2.17
C LEU A 31 0.51 4.01 1.12
N ARG A 32 0.13 5.23 1.53
CA ARG A 32 -0.28 6.30 0.59
C ARG A 32 0.87 6.76 -0.31
N GLU A 33 2.07 6.87 0.24
CA GLU A 33 3.28 7.25 -0.51
C GLU A 33 3.89 6.08 -1.28
N ARG A 34 3.34 4.87 -1.14
CA ARG A 34 3.77 3.66 -1.85
C ARG A 34 5.28 3.39 -1.66
N ARG A 35 5.79 3.61 -0.44
CA ARG A 35 7.24 3.55 -0.14
C ARG A 35 7.88 2.20 -0.43
N ASN A 36 7.09 1.13 -0.45
CA ASN A 36 7.53 -0.24 -0.65
C ASN A 36 7.07 -0.80 -2.01
N VAL A 37 6.94 0.03 -3.05
CA VAL A 37 6.69 -0.48 -4.41
C VAL A 37 7.80 -1.45 -4.82
N PRO A 38 7.48 -2.69 -5.22
CA PRO A 38 8.48 -3.64 -5.68
C PRO A 38 9.20 -3.15 -6.95
N GLU A 39 10.49 -3.48 -7.08
CA GLU A 39 11.31 -3.02 -8.20
C GLU A 39 10.69 -3.35 -9.57
N ALA A 40 10.18 -4.59 -9.72
CA ALA A 40 9.56 -5.06 -10.95
C ALA A 40 8.34 -4.21 -11.37
N CYS A 41 7.70 -3.49 -10.43
CA CYS A 41 6.56 -2.65 -10.73
C CYS A 41 6.93 -1.22 -11.16
N LYS A 42 8.19 -0.79 -11.04
CA LYS A 42 8.60 0.59 -11.36
C LYS A 42 8.42 0.95 -12.84
N GLU A 43 8.51 -0.04 -13.72
CA GLU A 43 8.30 0.10 -15.16
C GLU A 43 6.92 -0.43 -15.61
N CYS A 44 6.07 -0.85 -14.66
CA CYS A 44 4.72 -1.33 -14.95
C CYS A 44 3.83 -0.17 -15.42
N SER A 45 3.13 -0.36 -16.54
CA SER A 45 2.21 0.65 -17.07
C SER A 45 0.99 0.89 -16.17
N MET A 46 0.69 -0.04 -15.25
CA MET A 46 -0.38 0.07 -14.25
C MET A 46 0.11 0.57 -12.87
N LEU A 47 1.34 1.09 -12.77
CA LEU A 47 1.91 1.49 -11.49
C LEU A 47 1.10 2.60 -10.80
N LEU A 48 0.55 3.55 -11.57
CA LEU A 48 -0.16 4.70 -10.99
C LEU A 48 -1.50 4.29 -10.37
N GLU A 49 -2.16 3.31 -10.96
CA GLU A 49 -3.45 2.76 -10.56
C GLU A 49 -3.27 1.76 -9.41
N CYS A 50 -2.33 0.82 -9.57
CA CYS A 50 -2.18 -0.33 -8.66
C CYS A 50 -1.21 -0.06 -7.50
N GLY A 51 -0.19 0.79 -7.70
CA GLY A 51 0.83 1.10 -6.69
C GLY A 51 1.71 -0.07 -6.27
N GLY A 52 1.81 -1.12 -7.10
CA GLY A 52 2.51 -2.36 -6.80
C GLY A 52 1.63 -3.47 -6.19
N GLY A 53 0.34 -3.23 -6.01
CA GLY A 53 -0.61 -4.22 -5.48
C GLY A 53 -0.71 -4.22 -3.95
N CYS A 54 -1.39 -5.22 -3.40
CA CYS A 54 -1.57 -5.33 -1.95
C CYS A 54 -0.24 -5.65 -1.24
N PRO A 55 0.23 -4.82 -0.29
CA PRO A 55 1.48 -5.07 0.43
C PRO A 55 1.48 -6.39 1.22
N LEU A 56 0.31 -6.84 1.69
CA LEU A 56 0.20 -8.13 2.37
C LEU A 56 0.38 -9.31 1.42
N HIS A 57 -0.03 -9.19 0.17
CA HIS A 57 0.17 -10.25 -0.83
C HIS A 57 1.65 -10.38 -1.21
N GLN A 58 2.39 -9.27 -1.20
CA GLN A 58 3.82 -9.20 -1.52
C GLN A 58 4.71 -9.92 -0.48
N GLN A 59 4.21 -10.18 0.73
CA GLN A 59 4.97 -10.89 1.76
C GLN A 59 5.30 -12.33 1.35
N GLU A 60 4.42 -12.94 0.54
CA GLU A 60 4.51 -14.35 0.12
C GLU A 60 4.61 -14.51 -1.41
N ASN A 61 4.45 -13.43 -2.17
CA ASN A 61 4.35 -13.49 -3.64
C ASN A 61 5.10 -12.35 -4.31
N LEU A 62 5.64 -12.61 -5.51
CA LEU A 62 6.21 -11.58 -6.37
C LEU A 62 5.14 -11.00 -7.29
N PRO A 63 5.11 -9.67 -7.50
CA PRO A 63 4.16 -9.06 -8.41
C PRO A 63 4.48 -9.43 -9.86
N ARG A 64 3.45 -9.40 -10.72
CA ARG A 64 3.59 -9.53 -12.16
C ARG A 64 3.30 -8.17 -12.79
N PRO A 65 4.31 -7.41 -13.24
CA PRO A 65 4.08 -6.13 -13.88
C PRO A 65 3.36 -6.32 -15.22
N PHE A 66 2.45 -5.40 -15.52
CA PHE A 66 1.87 -5.26 -16.85
C PHE A 66 2.80 -4.36 -17.65
N LEU A 67 3.43 -4.90 -18.68
CA LEU A 67 4.25 -4.14 -19.61
C LEU A 67 3.38 -3.89 -20.84
N SER A 68 3.26 -2.64 -21.27
CA SER A 68 2.36 -2.23 -22.36
C SER A 68 2.74 -2.76 -23.75
N ASP A 69 3.87 -3.45 -23.87
CA ASP A 69 4.45 -3.84 -25.16
C ASP A 69 4.19 -5.33 -25.44
N LEU A 70 2.91 -5.72 -25.48
CA LEU A 70 2.42 -6.94 -26.14
C LEU A 70 0.98 -6.69 -26.62
N ASP A 71 0.87 -5.88 -27.69
CA ASP A 71 -0.13 -6.10 -28.75
C ASP A 71 0.56 -6.87 -29.89
#